data_AF-A0A1I1J2X6-F1
#
_entry.id   AF-A0A1I1J2X6-F1
#
_cell.length_a   1.000
_cell.length_b   1.000
_cell.length_c   1.000
_cell.angle_alpha   90.00
_cell.angle_beta   90.00
_cell.angle_gamma   90.00
#
_symmetry.space_group_name_H-M   'P 1'
#
loop_
_entity.id
_entity.type
_entity.pdbx_description
1 polymer ?
#
loop_
_entity_poly.entity_id
_entity_poly.type
_entity_poly.pdbx_seq_one_letter_code
_entity_poly.pdbx_strand_id
1 'polypeptide(L)'
;MKLRLITLLSTLLISTGSFASDYKALICDNCNYSSAKSLAKIKLEPDYQCYNDFNGPEGTHCYSASNSVAIIDNTTGETFGFRVGHTGQGGEHAYFTLTIKDITLPQEIKALAAKVLKTYKTIDALSNTLSKDIPTPSSQDQITSAVPCSKSNVSKTVEQAFNANTLSAVTIKAQDFYIQHGDAFFERSVFTAANFSVGVGDFGLGGTWNYVPENRVIIHSYPGTKKNQVSYEVKIKNNILHLESSRHMTYFDNISLNIILSSKNSLNTLKLSSCIIKLLNKKFLARVYSTPDDIENSKAVAVGYNIEFKDSGTVGGGPSGEGCIWHLYDGNGNEIASFVGGCP
;
A
#
# COMPACT_ATOMS: atom_id res chain seq x y z
N MET A 1 -18.10 20.60 10.53
CA MET A 1 -17.05 19.59 10.31
C MET A 1 -17.63 18.42 9.51
N LYS A 2 -17.36 18.36 8.20
CA LYS A 2 -17.77 17.23 7.35
C LYS A 2 -16.58 16.29 7.22
N LEU A 3 -16.73 15.08 7.77
CA LEU A 3 -15.77 13.98 7.65
C LEU A 3 -15.71 13.59 6.15
N ARG A 4 -14.62 13.92 5.47
CA ARG A 4 -14.41 13.50 4.08
C ARG A 4 -13.93 12.05 4.11
N LEU A 5 -14.84 11.15 3.72
CA LEU A 5 -14.58 9.76 3.39
C LEU A 5 -13.57 9.75 2.21
N ILE A 6 -12.32 9.41 2.48
CA ILE A 6 -11.31 9.20 1.43
C ILE A 6 -11.60 7.81 0.84
N THR A 7 -12.39 7.77 -0.22
CA THR A 7 -12.50 6.60 -1.10
C THR A 7 -11.19 6.47 -1.87
N LEU A 8 -10.27 5.62 -1.37
CA LEU A 8 -9.13 5.14 -2.15
C LEU A 8 -9.68 4.39 -3.37
N LEU A 9 -9.70 5.07 -4.52
CA LEU A 9 -9.94 4.44 -5.82
C LEU A 9 -8.67 3.66 -6.20
N SER A 10 -8.53 2.46 -5.62
CA SER A 10 -7.46 1.53 -5.98
C SER A 10 -7.88 0.84 -7.27
N THR A 11 -7.31 1.27 -8.39
CA THR A 11 -7.46 0.59 -9.68
C THR A 11 -7.03 -0.86 -9.55
N LEU A 12 -7.98 -1.77 -9.70
CA LEU A 12 -7.82 -3.22 -9.61
C LEU A 12 -7.11 -3.74 -10.87
N LEU A 13 -5.80 -3.51 -11.00
CA LEU A 13 -4.99 -4.23 -11.99
C LEU A 13 -4.39 -5.46 -11.32
N ILE A 14 -5.24 -6.46 -11.11
CA ILE A 14 -4.77 -7.82 -10.85
C ILE A 14 -4.56 -8.45 -12.22
N SER A 15 -3.30 -8.68 -12.61
CA SER A 15 -3.02 -9.51 -13.78
C SER A 15 -3.38 -10.96 -13.45
N THR A 16 -4.53 -11.40 -13.92
CA THR A 16 -4.96 -12.80 -13.81
C THR A 16 -4.64 -13.53 -15.10
N GLY A 17 -3.96 -14.68 -15.00
CA GLY A 17 -4.12 -15.70 -16.02
C GLY A 17 -5.59 -16.12 -15.98
N SER A 18 -6.31 -15.88 -17.08
CA SER A 18 -7.74 -16.21 -17.24
C SER A 18 -8.04 -17.62 -16.72
N PHE A 19 -8.98 -17.73 -15.79
CA PHE A 19 -9.57 -19.00 -15.38
C PHE A 19 -10.84 -19.26 -16.19
N ALA A 20 -11.24 -20.53 -16.37
CA ALA A 20 -12.48 -20.82 -17.09
C ALA A 20 -13.72 -20.32 -16.31
N SER A 21 -13.62 -20.16 -14.99
CA SER A 21 -14.65 -19.53 -14.14
C SER A 21 -14.04 -18.62 -13.08
N ASP A 22 -14.12 -17.31 -13.33
CA ASP A 22 -13.66 -16.27 -12.41
C ASP A 22 -14.81 -15.68 -11.58
N TYR A 23 -14.67 -15.74 -10.26
CA TYR A 23 -15.61 -15.15 -9.31
C TYR A 23 -15.00 -13.89 -8.66
N LYS A 24 -15.75 -12.79 -8.67
CA LYS A 24 -15.41 -11.59 -7.91
C LYS A 24 -15.83 -11.77 -6.45
N ALA A 25 -14.97 -11.41 -5.50
CA ALA A 25 -15.22 -11.64 -4.10
C ALA A 25 -15.10 -10.39 -3.23
N LEU A 26 -15.86 -10.38 -2.14
CA LEU A 26 -15.74 -9.39 -1.08
C LEU A 26 -15.78 -10.10 0.27
N ILE A 27 -14.77 -9.87 1.10
CA ILE A 27 -14.75 -10.35 2.48
C ILE A 27 -15.35 -9.29 3.40
N CYS A 28 -16.29 -9.68 4.25
CA CYS A 28 -16.94 -8.82 5.23
C CYS A 28 -16.90 -9.44 6.63
N ASP A 29 -17.03 -8.60 7.66
CA ASP A 29 -17.14 -9.05 9.03
C ASP A 29 -18.60 -9.08 9.46
N ASN A 30 -19.03 -10.19 10.07
CA ASN A 30 -20.36 -10.37 10.65
C ASN A 30 -21.50 -10.13 9.64
N CYS A 31 -21.27 -10.48 8.38
CA CYS A 31 -22.26 -10.28 7.33
C CYS A 31 -23.19 -11.49 7.22
N ASN A 32 -24.48 -11.26 7.46
CA ASN A 32 -25.54 -12.23 7.17
C ASN A 32 -25.96 -12.16 5.68
N TYR A 33 -26.81 -13.10 5.26
CA TYR A 33 -27.33 -13.17 3.88
C TYR A 33 -27.89 -11.83 3.35
N SER A 34 -28.69 -11.11 4.13
CA SER A 34 -29.30 -9.84 3.68
C SER A 34 -28.23 -8.76 3.44
N SER A 35 -27.27 -8.64 4.35
CA SER A 35 -26.15 -7.70 4.19
C SER A 35 -25.24 -8.10 3.04
N ALA A 36 -24.97 -9.40 2.86
CA ALA A 36 -24.18 -9.93 1.77
C ALA A 36 -24.81 -9.62 0.40
N LYS A 37 -26.13 -9.82 0.27
CA LYS A 37 -26.88 -9.49 -0.95
C LYS A 37 -26.83 -7.99 -1.27
N SER A 38 -26.89 -7.14 -0.24
CA SER A 38 -26.76 -5.68 -0.40
C SER A 38 -25.35 -5.27 -0.83
N LEU A 39 -24.31 -5.82 -0.17
CA LEU A 39 -22.91 -5.57 -0.50
C LEU A 39 -22.58 -6.03 -1.93
N ALA A 40 -23.06 -7.20 -2.34
CA ALA A 40 -22.88 -7.70 -3.71
C ALA A 40 -23.41 -6.71 -4.76
N LYS A 41 -24.60 -6.13 -4.53
CA LYS A 41 -25.14 -5.10 -5.43
C LYS A 41 -24.30 -3.83 -5.43
N ILE A 42 -23.96 -3.30 -4.26
CA ILE A 42 -23.38 -1.95 -4.12
C ILE A 42 -21.88 -1.93 -4.46
N LYS A 43 -21.16 -3.01 -4.15
CA LYS A 43 -19.69 -3.07 -4.24
C LYS A 43 -19.18 -3.86 -5.42
N LEU A 44 -20.00 -4.74 -6.01
CA LEU A 44 -19.61 -5.63 -7.10
C LEU A 44 -20.55 -5.51 -8.31
N GLU A 45 -21.18 -4.35 -8.47
CA GLU A 45 -21.90 -3.97 -9.68
C GLU A 45 -20.99 -4.13 -10.91
N PRO A 46 -21.45 -4.77 -12.00
CA PRO A 46 -20.68 -4.84 -13.22
C PRO A 46 -20.66 -3.52 -13.95
N ASP A 47 -19.52 -3.20 -14.52
CA ASP A 47 -19.39 -2.08 -15.45
C ASP A 47 -20.34 -2.26 -16.64
N TYR A 48 -20.78 -1.15 -17.19
CA TYR A 48 -21.63 -1.11 -18.37
C TYR A 48 -21.09 -0.08 -19.37
N GLN A 49 -21.36 -0.34 -20.64
CA GLN A 49 -20.99 0.55 -21.73
C GLN A 49 -22.24 0.91 -22.51
N CYS A 50 -22.39 2.19 -22.81
CA CYS A 50 -23.50 2.70 -23.60
C CYS A 50 -22.96 3.30 -24.89
N TYR A 51 -23.58 2.94 -26.01
CA TYR A 51 -23.20 3.42 -27.34
C TYR A 51 -24.35 4.25 -27.91
N ASN A 52 -24.02 5.38 -28.53
CA ASN A 52 -24.99 6.14 -29.29
C ASN A 52 -24.96 5.64 -30.73
N ASP A 53 -26.13 5.36 -31.31
CA ASP A 53 -26.19 4.99 -32.72
C ASP A 53 -25.91 6.24 -33.58
N PHE A 54 -24.91 6.17 -34.47
CA PHE A 54 -24.46 7.34 -35.24
C PHE A 54 -25.37 7.64 -36.45
N ASN A 55 -26.32 6.77 -36.77
CA ASN A 55 -27.11 6.81 -38.01
C ASN A 55 -28.64 6.94 -37.81
N GLY A 56 -29.12 7.22 -36.60
CA GLY A 56 -30.55 7.37 -36.32
C GLY A 56 -30.84 8.43 -35.25
N PRO A 57 -32.03 9.06 -35.25
CA PRO A 57 -32.34 10.13 -34.30
C PRO A 57 -32.61 9.67 -32.86
N GLU A 58 -32.66 8.37 -32.54
CA GLU A 58 -32.98 7.90 -31.18
C GLU A 58 -32.26 6.58 -30.84
N GLY A 59 -31.63 6.55 -29.65
CA GLY A 59 -31.21 5.31 -28.99
C GLY A 59 -29.77 5.32 -28.47
N THR A 60 -29.57 5.64 -27.19
CA THR A 60 -28.36 5.19 -26.47
C THR A 60 -28.58 3.72 -26.08
N HIS A 61 -27.73 2.80 -26.51
CA HIS A 61 -27.86 1.36 -26.20
C HIS A 61 -26.82 0.94 -25.15
N CYS A 62 -27.29 0.49 -23.99
CA CYS A 62 -26.42 0.08 -22.89
C CYS A 62 -26.28 -1.45 -22.75
N TYR A 63 -25.05 -1.91 -22.51
CA TYR A 63 -24.69 -3.32 -22.33
C TYR A 63 -23.79 -3.53 -21.12
N SER A 64 -23.94 -4.65 -20.43
CA SER A 64 -23.13 -5.04 -19.26
C SER A 64 -23.05 -6.55 -19.14
N ALA A 65 -21.85 -7.07 -18.87
CA ALA A 65 -21.66 -8.47 -18.54
C ALA A 65 -22.05 -8.72 -17.07
N SER A 66 -22.69 -9.85 -16.76
CA SER A 66 -22.97 -10.20 -15.37
C SER A 66 -21.71 -10.65 -14.64
N ASN A 67 -21.53 -10.21 -13.40
CA ASN A 67 -20.51 -10.74 -12.49
C ASN A 67 -21.07 -11.93 -11.71
N SER A 68 -20.35 -13.05 -11.67
CA SER A 68 -20.55 -14.08 -10.63
C SER A 68 -19.75 -13.66 -9.41
N VAL A 69 -20.41 -13.53 -8.26
CA VAL A 69 -19.84 -12.96 -7.05
C VAL A 69 -19.95 -13.87 -5.84
N ALA A 70 -18.95 -13.82 -4.97
CA ALA A 70 -18.92 -14.52 -3.69
C ALA A 70 -18.70 -13.52 -2.54
N ILE A 71 -19.64 -13.46 -1.60
CA ILE A 71 -19.47 -12.67 -0.37
C ILE A 71 -19.09 -13.63 0.75
N ILE A 72 -17.97 -13.36 1.41
CA ILE A 72 -17.35 -14.26 2.38
C ILE A 72 -17.43 -13.59 3.75
N ASP A 73 -18.13 -14.20 4.70
CA ASP A 73 -18.11 -13.76 6.09
C ASP A 73 -16.83 -14.26 6.78
N ASN A 74 -15.98 -13.34 7.18
CA ASN A 74 -14.75 -13.63 7.90
C ASN A 74 -15.01 -14.28 9.27
N THR A 75 -16.14 -13.96 9.91
CA THR A 75 -16.43 -14.42 11.28
C THR A 75 -16.92 -15.86 11.29
N THR A 76 -17.96 -16.17 10.50
CA THR A 76 -18.53 -17.52 10.44
C THR A 76 -17.85 -18.43 9.41
N GLY A 77 -17.16 -17.85 8.42
CA GLY A 77 -16.67 -18.58 7.24
C GLY A 77 -17.74 -18.89 6.20
N GLU A 78 -18.98 -18.43 6.40
CA GLU A 78 -20.05 -18.62 5.42
C GLU A 78 -19.75 -17.87 4.12
N THR A 79 -20.12 -18.46 2.99
CA THR A 79 -19.91 -17.88 1.66
C THR A 79 -21.22 -17.84 0.89
N PHE A 80 -21.67 -16.65 0.52
CA PHE A 80 -22.91 -16.39 -0.21
C PHE A 80 -22.62 -16.14 -1.69
N GLY A 81 -23.32 -16.85 -2.58
CA GLY A 81 -23.16 -16.73 -4.03
C GLY A 81 -24.25 -15.88 -4.68
N PHE A 82 -23.86 -14.92 -5.50
CA PHE A 82 -24.80 -14.14 -6.30
C PHE A 82 -24.34 -13.98 -7.75
N ARG A 83 -25.27 -13.71 -8.65
CA ARG A 83 -25.01 -13.17 -9.99
C ARG A 83 -25.59 -11.76 -10.05
N VAL A 84 -24.70 -10.77 -10.23
CA VAL A 84 -25.04 -9.35 -10.29
C VAL A 84 -24.95 -8.92 -11.75
N GLY A 85 -25.98 -8.25 -12.26
CA GLY A 85 -26.06 -7.88 -13.66
C GLY A 85 -27.16 -6.86 -13.90
N HIS A 86 -27.26 -6.38 -15.13
CA HIS A 86 -28.29 -5.43 -15.51
C HIS A 86 -29.35 -6.07 -16.40
N THR A 87 -30.62 -5.74 -16.17
CA THR A 87 -31.73 -5.99 -17.12
C THR A 87 -31.94 -4.77 -18.02
N GLY A 88 -32.69 -4.93 -19.12
CA GLY A 88 -32.89 -3.85 -20.09
C GLY A 88 -31.71 -3.65 -21.04
N GLN A 89 -30.91 -4.70 -21.26
CA GLN A 89 -29.77 -4.71 -22.18
C GLN A 89 -30.20 -4.32 -23.59
N GLY A 90 -29.41 -3.48 -24.26
CA GLY A 90 -29.72 -2.96 -25.59
C GLY A 90 -30.82 -1.90 -25.63
N GLY A 91 -31.34 -1.47 -24.47
CA GLY A 91 -32.25 -0.33 -24.36
C GLY A 91 -31.54 0.95 -23.89
N GLU A 92 -32.32 2.02 -23.74
CA GLU A 92 -31.87 3.28 -23.15
C GLU A 92 -31.38 3.11 -21.71
N HIS A 93 -30.47 3.98 -21.30
CA HIS A 93 -29.91 3.97 -19.96
C HIS A 93 -30.99 4.02 -18.86
N ALA A 94 -32.09 4.74 -19.08
CA ALA A 94 -33.20 4.84 -18.13
C ALA A 94 -33.88 3.49 -17.81
N TYR A 95 -33.80 2.51 -18.72
CA TYR A 95 -34.38 1.17 -18.53
C TYR A 95 -33.35 0.16 -18.01
N PHE A 96 -32.09 0.57 -17.88
CA PHE A 96 -30.98 -0.28 -17.47
C PHE A 96 -30.95 -0.42 -15.95
N THR A 97 -31.51 -1.52 -15.43
CA THR A 97 -31.74 -1.71 -13.99
C THR A 97 -30.84 -2.78 -13.41
N LEU A 98 -30.20 -2.48 -12.27
CA LEU A 98 -29.38 -3.43 -11.53
C LEU A 98 -30.23 -4.56 -10.92
N THR A 99 -29.81 -5.80 -11.17
CA THR A 99 -30.44 -7.01 -10.69
C THR A 99 -29.44 -7.93 -9.99
N ILE A 100 -29.97 -8.74 -9.08
CA ILE A 100 -29.20 -9.78 -8.40
C ILE A 100 -30.01 -11.07 -8.39
N LYS A 101 -29.34 -12.19 -8.63
CA LYS A 101 -29.92 -13.54 -8.48
C LYS A 101 -29.03 -14.37 -7.58
N ASP A 102 -29.62 -15.20 -6.75
CA ASP A 102 -28.89 -16.16 -5.94
C ASP A 102 -28.32 -17.25 -6.86
N ILE A 103 -27.08 -17.68 -6.60
CA ILE A 103 -26.46 -18.79 -7.32
C ILE A 103 -25.86 -19.77 -6.32
N THR A 104 -25.82 -21.05 -6.71
CA THR A 104 -25.06 -22.05 -5.95
C THR A 104 -23.60 -21.96 -6.35
N LEU A 105 -22.73 -21.66 -5.38
CA LEU A 105 -21.29 -21.65 -5.62
C LEU A 105 -20.75 -23.10 -5.73
N PRO A 106 -19.87 -23.38 -6.71
CA PRO A 106 -19.12 -24.62 -6.77
C PRO A 106 -18.36 -24.91 -5.48
N GLN A 107 -18.13 -26.19 -5.18
CA GLN A 107 -17.43 -26.59 -3.95
C GLN A 107 -15.99 -26.06 -3.93
N GLU A 108 -15.35 -25.98 -5.08
CA GLU A 108 -14.01 -25.44 -5.30
C GLU A 108 -13.93 -23.97 -4.89
N ILE A 109 -14.94 -23.17 -5.24
CA ILE A 109 -15.01 -21.76 -4.86
C ILE A 109 -15.19 -21.60 -3.35
N LYS A 110 -16.04 -22.42 -2.72
CA LYS A 110 -16.20 -22.42 -1.26
C LYS A 110 -14.91 -22.85 -0.55
N ALA A 111 -14.20 -23.84 -1.09
CA ALA A 111 -12.91 -24.29 -0.56
C ALA A 111 -11.82 -23.21 -0.72
N LEU A 112 -11.77 -22.51 -1.86
CA LEU A 112 -10.89 -21.36 -2.07
C LEU A 112 -11.20 -20.24 -1.07
N ALA A 113 -12.47 -19.90 -0.86
CA ALA A 113 -12.87 -18.89 0.12
C ALA A 113 -12.39 -19.23 1.54
N ALA A 114 -12.59 -20.47 1.99
CA ALA A 114 -12.10 -20.94 3.29
C ALA A 114 -10.57 -20.86 3.40
N LYS A 115 -9.83 -21.27 2.34
CA LYS A 115 -8.37 -21.16 2.28
C LYS A 115 -7.91 -19.69 2.34
N VAL A 116 -8.58 -18.79 1.62
CA VAL A 116 -8.29 -17.34 1.64
C VAL A 116 -8.43 -16.78 3.05
N LEU A 117 -9.52 -17.08 3.76
CA LEU A 117 -9.70 -16.66 5.15
C LEU A 117 -8.59 -17.21 6.06
N LYS A 118 -8.21 -18.48 5.89
CA LYS A 118 -7.11 -19.08 6.65
C LYS A 118 -5.78 -18.38 6.38
N THR A 119 -5.46 -18.08 5.13
CA THR A 119 -4.25 -17.33 4.75
C THR A 119 -4.22 -15.96 5.42
N TYR A 120 -5.33 -15.22 5.42
CA TYR A 120 -5.41 -13.93 6.11
C TYR A 120 -5.22 -14.07 7.62
N LYS A 121 -5.80 -15.10 8.26
CA LYS A 121 -5.53 -15.39 9.68
C LYS A 121 -4.05 -15.66 9.95
N THR A 122 -3.36 -16.37 9.06
CA THR A 122 -1.90 -16.60 9.16
C THR A 122 -1.12 -15.29 8.99
N ILE A 123 -1.50 -14.42 8.05
CA ILE A 123 -0.88 -13.09 7.87
C ILE A 123 -1.06 -12.21 9.11
N ASP A 124 -2.26 -12.22 9.69
CA ASP A 124 -2.57 -11.45 10.89
C ASP A 124 -1.75 -11.96 12.10
N ALA A 125 -1.63 -13.28 12.27
CA ALA A 125 -0.81 -13.90 13.31
C ALA A 125 0.70 -13.62 13.13
N LEU A 126 1.17 -13.69 11.87
CA LEU A 126 2.54 -13.36 11.49
C LEU A 126 2.87 -11.91 11.88
N SER A 127 2.00 -10.98 11.50
CA SER A 127 2.20 -9.54 11.74
C SER A 127 2.27 -9.25 13.24
N ASN A 128 1.37 -9.85 14.02
CA ASN A 128 1.38 -9.75 15.49
C ASN A 128 2.61 -10.35 16.15
N THR A 129 3.18 -11.43 15.60
CA THR A 129 4.35 -12.11 16.15
C THR A 129 5.62 -11.33 15.84
N LEU A 130 5.84 -10.98 14.57
CA LEU A 130 7.03 -10.25 14.15
C LEU A 130 7.10 -8.83 14.73
N SER A 131 5.96 -8.15 14.90
CA SER A 131 5.95 -6.86 15.58
C SER A 131 6.41 -6.92 17.04
N LYS A 132 6.34 -8.09 17.70
CA LYS A 132 6.85 -8.31 19.07
C LYS A 132 8.32 -8.75 19.07
N ASP A 133 8.73 -9.53 18.09
CA ASP A 133 10.06 -10.16 18.04
C ASP A 133 11.18 -9.27 17.49
N ILE A 134 10.84 -8.14 16.86
CA ILE A 134 11.85 -7.15 16.45
C ILE A 134 12.15 -6.27 17.66
N PRO A 135 13.37 -6.33 18.23
CA PRO A 135 13.70 -5.63 19.47
C PRO A 135 13.44 -4.13 19.32
N THR A 136 12.45 -3.61 20.04
CA THR A 136 12.31 -2.18 20.23
C THR A 136 13.53 -1.71 20.99
N PRO A 137 14.39 -0.84 20.43
CA PRO A 137 15.50 -0.33 21.22
C PRO A 137 14.92 0.37 22.45
N SER A 138 15.48 0.08 23.61
CA SER A 138 15.02 0.60 24.89
C SER A 138 14.89 2.12 24.85
N SER A 139 13.84 2.66 25.48
CA SER A 139 13.49 4.08 25.61
C SER A 139 14.53 4.98 26.29
N GLN A 140 15.78 4.53 26.40
CA GLN A 140 16.91 5.34 26.86
C GLN A 140 17.42 6.27 25.75
N ASP A 141 16.51 7.01 25.10
CA ASP A 141 16.89 8.35 24.65
C ASP A 141 16.68 9.24 25.88
N GLN A 142 17.71 9.31 26.73
CA GLN A 142 17.81 10.40 27.68
C GLN A 142 17.65 11.69 26.89
N ILE A 143 16.58 12.42 27.19
CA ILE A 143 16.35 13.79 26.75
C ILE A 143 17.40 14.65 27.47
N THR A 144 18.64 14.55 27.00
CA THR A 144 19.73 15.47 27.29
C THR A 144 20.14 16.04 25.96
N SER A 145 20.07 17.35 25.85
CA SER A 145 20.34 18.15 24.66
C SER A 145 21.60 17.65 23.94
N ALA A 146 21.44 17.32 22.64
CA ALA A 146 22.45 16.85 21.68
C ALA A 146 22.78 15.34 21.65
N VAL A 147 21.79 14.48 21.35
CA VAL A 147 22.09 13.14 20.80
C VAL A 147 22.61 13.30 19.36
N PRO A 148 23.82 12.81 19.02
CA PRO A 148 24.34 12.86 17.65
C PRO A 148 23.39 12.15 16.67
N CYS A 149 23.25 12.68 15.45
CA CYS A 149 22.36 12.10 14.43
C CYS A 149 22.54 10.58 14.29
N SER A 150 23.79 10.09 14.29
CA SER A 150 24.15 8.67 14.20
C SER A 150 23.61 7.77 15.31
N LYS A 151 23.19 8.32 16.45
CA LYS A 151 22.63 7.58 17.59
C LYS A 151 21.13 7.82 17.79
N SER A 152 20.54 8.74 17.02
CA SER A 152 19.12 9.11 17.12
C SER A 152 18.18 7.97 16.66
N ASN A 153 16.94 7.98 17.17
CA ASN A 153 15.89 7.08 16.69
C ASN A 153 15.59 7.26 15.19
N VAL A 154 15.72 8.48 14.66
CA VAL A 154 15.59 8.75 13.22
C VAL A 154 16.64 7.96 12.42
N SER A 155 17.90 7.95 12.85
CA SER A 155 18.97 7.17 12.21
C SER A 155 18.68 5.68 12.21
N LYS A 156 18.30 5.13 13.36
CA LYS A 156 17.93 3.72 13.46
C LYS A 156 16.76 3.38 12.54
N THR A 157 15.76 4.27 12.45
CA THR A 157 14.57 4.08 11.60
C THR A 157 14.93 4.11 10.11
N VAL A 158 15.73 5.08 9.67
CA VAL A 158 16.18 5.17 8.27
C VAL A 158 17.08 3.98 7.90
N GLU A 159 17.98 3.57 8.80
CA GLU A 159 18.79 2.38 8.61
C GLU A 159 17.92 1.13 8.49
N GLN A 160 16.97 0.91 9.40
CA GLN A 160 16.04 -0.21 9.37
C GLN A 160 15.17 -0.24 8.09
N ALA A 161 14.73 0.92 7.61
CA ALA A 161 13.89 1.03 6.41
C ALA A 161 14.62 0.69 5.11
N PHE A 162 15.94 0.94 5.05
CA PHE A 162 16.73 0.81 3.81
C PHE A 162 17.92 -0.19 3.91
N ASN A 163 18.09 -0.88 5.03
CA ASN A 163 19.12 -1.91 5.17
C ASN A 163 18.63 -3.25 4.61
N ALA A 164 19.23 -3.68 3.49
CA ALA A 164 18.90 -4.93 2.84
C ALA A 164 19.09 -6.16 3.72
N ASN A 165 20.10 -6.17 4.61
CA ASN A 165 20.34 -7.29 5.52
C ASN A 165 19.21 -7.40 6.55
N THR A 166 18.71 -6.27 7.02
CA THR A 166 17.61 -6.23 7.98
C THR A 166 16.30 -6.65 7.34
N LEU A 167 15.97 -6.13 6.16
CA LEU A 167 14.79 -6.58 5.40
C LEU A 167 14.87 -8.08 5.10
N SER A 168 16.06 -8.58 4.72
CA SER A 168 16.27 -10.01 4.44
C SER A 168 16.07 -10.86 5.70
N ALA A 169 16.59 -10.45 6.85
CA ALA A 169 16.40 -11.16 8.11
C ALA A 169 14.92 -11.23 8.53
N VAL A 170 14.18 -10.12 8.40
CA VAL A 170 12.73 -10.08 8.68
C VAL A 170 11.97 -10.95 7.67
N THR A 171 12.36 -10.92 6.40
CA THR A 171 11.76 -11.74 5.33
C THR A 171 11.96 -13.23 5.57
N ILE A 172 13.16 -13.66 5.96
CA ILE A 172 13.45 -15.07 6.29
C ILE A 172 12.58 -15.51 7.46
N LYS A 173 12.54 -14.76 8.56
CA LYS A 173 11.68 -15.08 9.70
C LYS A 173 10.20 -15.14 9.31
N ALA A 174 9.74 -14.23 8.46
CA ALA A 174 8.36 -14.20 7.99
C ALA A 174 8.02 -15.41 7.11
N GLN A 175 8.94 -15.78 6.22
CA GLN A 175 8.80 -16.93 5.35
C GLN A 175 8.82 -18.24 6.16
N ASP A 176 9.70 -18.37 7.15
CA ASP A 176 9.74 -19.54 8.04
C ASP A 176 8.44 -19.70 8.82
N PHE A 177 7.92 -18.61 9.39
CA PHE A 177 6.62 -18.62 10.07
C PHE A 177 5.49 -19.04 9.11
N TYR A 178 5.48 -18.50 7.89
CA TYR A 178 4.49 -18.85 6.88
C TYR A 178 4.60 -20.30 6.42
N ILE A 179 5.81 -20.87 6.30
CA ILE A 179 5.99 -22.29 5.98
C ILE A 179 5.46 -23.19 7.10
N GLN A 180 5.67 -22.79 8.36
CA GLN A 180 5.26 -23.59 9.52
C GLN A 180 3.75 -23.52 9.81
N HIS A 181 3.09 -22.41 9.49
CA HIS A 181 1.69 -22.15 9.88
C HIS A 181 0.75 -21.91 8.68
N GLY A 182 1.30 -21.80 7.47
CA GLY A 182 0.56 -21.60 6.24
C GLY A 182 0.21 -22.93 5.59
N ASP A 183 -1.06 -23.30 5.66
CA ASP A 183 -1.54 -24.59 5.12
C ASP A 183 -2.20 -24.47 3.74
N ALA A 184 -2.25 -23.26 3.18
CA ALA A 184 -3.02 -22.99 1.97
C ALA A 184 -2.13 -23.03 0.73
N PHE A 185 -2.09 -24.18 0.04
CA PHE A 185 -1.55 -24.25 -1.32
C PHE A 185 -2.61 -23.78 -2.34
N PHE A 186 -2.18 -22.82 -3.17
CA PHE A 186 -2.88 -22.36 -4.36
C PHE A 186 -2.00 -22.61 -5.59
N GLU A 187 -2.58 -23.00 -6.71
CA GLU A 187 -1.79 -23.12 -7.96
C GLU A 187 -1.29 -21.76 -8.42
N ARG A 188 -2.12 -20.72 -8.20
CA ARG A 188 -1.79 -19.31 -8.41
C ARG A 188 -2.35 -18.53 -7.25
N SER A 189 -1.54 -17.66 -6.64
CA SER A 189 -1.98 -16.80 -5.55
C SER A 189 -1.31 -15.44 -5.60
N VAL A 190 -2.11 -14.41 -5.32
CA VAL A 190 -1.64 -13.08 -4.98
C VAL A 190 -2.44 -12.66 -3.76
N PHE A 191 -1.76 -12.28 -2.68
CA PHE A 191 -2.37 -11.65 -1.51
C PHE A 191 -1.64 -10.36 -1.20
N THR A 192 -2.40 -9.34 -0.87
CA THR A 192 -1.95 -8.10 -0.23
C THR A 192 -2.81 -7.85 1.01
N ALA A 193 -2.50 -6.80 1.77
CA ALA A 193 -3.29 -6.43 2.94
C ALA A 193 -4.79 -6.29 2.63
N ALA A 194 -5.14 -5.76 1.46
CA ALA A 194 -6.51 -5.44 1.07
C ALA A 194 -7.11 -6.40 0.03
N ASN A 195 -6.29 -6.96 -0.86
CA ASN A 195 -6.76 -7.66 -2.05
C ASN A 195 -6.18 -9.06 -2.13
N PHE A 196 -6.91 -9.94 -2.80
CA PHE A 196 -6.43 -11.27 -3.12
C PHE A 196 -6.89 -11.72 -4.50
N SER A 197 -6.15 -12.66 -5.06
CA SER A 197 -6.52 -13.40 -6.26
C SER A 197 -5.93 -14.79 -6.15
N VAL A 198 -6.78 -15.81 -6.16
CA VAL A 198 -6.37 -17.20 -6.02
C VAL A 198 -7.04 -18.07 -7.07
N GLY A 199 -6.41 -19.20 -7.38
CA GLY A 199 -7.08 -20.22 -8.19
C GLY A 199 -6.53 -21.63 -8.03
N VAL A 200 -7.35 -22.56 -8.50
CA VAL A 200 -7.08 -23.99 -8.56
C VAL A 200 -7.77 -24.57 -9.79
N GLY A 201 -7.01 -25.25 -10.66
CA GLY A 201 -7.49 -25.71 -11.96
C GLY A 201 -8.14 -24.58 -12.75
N ASP A 202 -9.41 -24.79 -13.09
CA ASP A 202 -10.23 -23.88 -13.90
C ASP A 202 -11.01 -22.84 -13.08
N PHE A 203 -10.87 -22.84 -11.75
CA PHE A 203 -11.61 -21.95 -10.85
C PHE A 203 -10.73 -20.85 -10.29
N GLY A 204 -11.18 -19.61 -10.45
CA GLY A 204 -10.56 -18.41 -9.91
C GLY A 204 -11.47 -17.67 -8.93
N LEU A 205 -10.87 -17.12 -7.89
CA LEU A 205 -11.53 -16.27 -6.90
C LEU A 205 -10.66 -15.05 -6.60
N GLY A 206 -11.12 -13.86 -6.99
CA GLY A 206 -10.39 -12.61 -6.81
C GLY A 206 -11.25 -11.56 -6.15
N GLY A 207 -10.71 -10.84 -5.18
CA GLY A 207 -11.51 -9.95 -4.36
C GLY A 207 -10.75 -9.02 -3.44
N THR A 208 -11.52 -8.34 -2.60
CA THR A 208 -11.01 -7.37 -1.63
C THR A 208 -11.74 -7.51 -0.30
N TRP A 209 -11.26 -6.80 0.71
CA TRP A 209 -11.96 -6.65 1.98
C TRP A 209 -12.90 -5.45 1.95
N ASN A 210 -14.09 -5.58 2.51
CA ASN A 210 -14.98 -4.44 2.72
C ASN A 210 -14.36 -3.42 3.70
N TYR A 211 -13.59 -3.92 4.67
CA TYR A 211 -12.77 -3.12 5.57
C TYR A 211 -11.42 -3.83 5.76
N VAL A 212 -10.31 -3.10 5.58
CA VAL A 212 -8.96 -3.66 5.72
C VAL A 212 -8.52 -3.56 7.17
N PRO A 213 -8.27 -4.68 7.86
CA PRO A 213 -7.76 -4.66 9.23
C PRO A 213 -6.37 -4.02 9.35
N GLU A 214 -6.12 -3.28 10.44
CA GLU A 214 -4.84 -2.60 10.71
C GLU A 214 -3.67 -3.59 10.95
N ASN A 215 -3.97 -4.83 11.34
CA ASN A 215 -3.02 -5.87 11.75
C ASN A 215 -2.33 -6.60 10.58
N ARG A 216 -2.38 -6.06 9.35
CA ARG A 216 -1.79 -6.68 8.14
C ARG A 216 -0.48 -6.06 7.69
N VAL A 217 0.10 -5.25 8.57
CA VAL A 217 1.42 -4.68 8.42
C VAL A 217 2.25 -5.04 9.64
N ILE A 218 3.53 -5.34 9.41
CA ILE A 218 4.50 -5.54 10.48
C ILE A 218 5.01 -4.15 10.85
N ILE A 219 4.59 -3.61 11.99
CA ILE A 219 5.02 -2.30 12.46
C ILE A 219 6.15 -2.46 13.47
N HIS A 220 7.21 -1.68 13.28
CA HIS A 220 8.29 -1.48 14.23
C HIS A 220 8.38 0.00 14.59
N SER A 221 7.98 0.36 15.81
CA SER A 221 8.02 1.73 16.32
C SER A 221 9.16 1.89 17.31
N TYR A 222 10.01 2.90 17.11
CA TYR A 222 11.02 3.29 18.09
C TYR A 222 10.32 4.10 19.20
N PRO A 223 10.71 3.97 20.49
CA PRO A 223 9.94 4.52 21.60
C PRO A 223 9.69 6.03 21.47
N GLY A 224 8.47 6.44 21.87
CA GLY A 224 8.11 7.85 22.03
C GLY A 224 7.16 8.48 21.00
N THR A 225 6.24 7.71 20.38
CA THR A 225 5.15 8.06 19.41
C THR A 225 5.39 7.61 17.97
N LYS A 226 4.35 7.65 17.10
CA LYS A 226 4.38 7.37 15.63
C LYS A 226 5.43 8.18 14.83
N LYS A 227 6.23 9.02 15.50
CA LYS A 227 7.33 9.83 14.97
C LYS A 227 8.33 9.02 14.16
N ASN A 228 8.77 7.89 14.70
CA ASN A 228 9.84 7.09 14.14
C ASN A 228 9.39 5.64 14.08
N GLN A 229 8.96 5.20 12.91
CA GLN A 229 8.48 3.84 12.71
C GLN A 229 8.80 3.34 11.31
N VAL A 230 9.10 2.05 11.21
CA VAL A 230 9.19 1.32 9.95
C VAL A 230 8.05 0.33 9.92
N SER A 231 7.31 0.29 8.82
CA SER A 231 6.27 -0.70 8.61
C SER A 231 6.59 -1.53 7.38
N TYR A 232 6.36 -2.84 7.42
CA TYR A 232 6.48 -3.72 6.26
C TYR A 232 5.11 -4.25 5.85
N GLU A 233 4.83 -4.17 4.55
CA GLU A 233 3.65 -4.76 3.92
C GLU A 233 3.94 -6.21 3.56
N VAL A 234 3.03 -7.10 3.95
CA VAL A 234 3.09 -8.52 3.59
C VAL A 234 2.38 -8.72 2.26
N LYS A 235 3.10 -9.30 1.30
CA LYS A 235 2.56 -9.73 0.01
C LYS A 235 2.85 -11.21 -0.16
N ILE A 236 1.90 -12.00 -0.65
CA ILE A 236 2.15 -13.40 -1.01
C ILE A 236 1.94 -13.53 -2.51
N LYS A 237 2.90 -14.08 -3.23
CA LYS A 237 2.79 -14.35 -4.66
C LYS A 237 3.22 -15.78 -4.94
N ASN A 238 2.35 -16.57 -5.56
CA ASN A 238 2.58 -17.99 -5.85
C ASN A 238 3.08 -18.76 -4.60
N ASN A 239 2.42 -18.52 -3.47
CA ASN A 239 2.72 -19.08 -2.15
C ASN A 239 4.10 -18.69 -1.56
N ILE A 240 4.78 -17.71 -2.14
CA ILE A 240 6.01 -17.14 -1.61
C ILE A 240 5.68 -15.81 -0.94
N LEU A 241 6.18 -15.62 0.28
CA LEU A 241 6.00 -14.39 1.04
C LEU A 241 7.08 -13.38 0.65
N HIS A 242 6.63 -12.16 0.37
CA HIS A 242 7.44 -11.00 0.06
C HIS A 242 7.12 -9.90 1.07
N LEU A 243 8.17 -9.26 1.58
CA LEU A 243 8.05 -8.07 2.42
C LEU A 243 8.60 -6.86 1.68
N GLU A 244 7.87 -5.77 1.76
CA GLU A 244 8.32 -4.46 1.25
C GLU A 244 8.08 -3.41 2.33
N SER A 245 8.96 -2.41 2.43
CA SER A 245 8.72 -1.29 3.34
C SER A 245 7.50 -0.49 2.88
N SER A 246 6.51 -0.33 3.76
CA SER A 246 5.33 0.48 3.51
C SER A 246 5.74 1.94 3.45
N ARG A 247 5.52 2.58 2.29
CA ARG A 247 5.79 4.02 2.14
C ARG A 247 4.84 4.86 2.99
N HIS A 248 3.59 4.44 3.14
CA HIS A 248 2.57 5.20 3.85
C HIS A 248 2.66 5.07 5.37
N MET A 249 3.11 3.91 5.86
CA MET A 249 3.16 3.62 7.29
C MET A 249 4.58 3.65 7.87
N THR A 250 5.59 4.04 7.09
CA THR A 250 6.95 4.32 7.57
C THR A 250 7.12 5.82 7.76
N TYR A 251 7.62 6.25 8.91
CA TYR A 251 7.78 7.66 9.29
C TYR A 251 9.18 7.94 9.81
N PHE A 252 9.77 9.05 9.36
CA PHE A 252 10.99 9.63 9.89
C PHE A 252 10.66 11.00 10.48
N ASP A 253 10.75 11.13 11.80
CA ASP A 253 10.37 12.34 12.54
C ASP A 253 8.99 12.92 12.15
N ASN A 254 7.95 12.09 12.18
CA ASN A 254 6.56 12.38 11.76
C ASN A 254 6.34 12.61 10.26
N ILE A 255 7.38 12.57 9.42
CA ILE A 255 7.23 12.71 7.97
C ILE A 255 7.16 11.31 7.37
N SER A 256 6.03 10.97 6.73
CA SER A 256 5.90 9.66 6.07
C SER A 256 6.88 9.53 4.90
N LEU A 257 7.40 8.32 4.70
CA LEU A 257 8.27 8.00 3.58
C LEU A 257 7.57 8.30 2.24
N ASN A 258 6.25 8.10 2.15
CA ASN A 258 5.47 8.45 0.97
C ASN A 258 5.55 9.94 0.64
N ILE A 259 5.43 10.83 1.64
CA ILE A 259 5.55 12.28 1.41
C ILE A 259 6.96 12.63 0.91
N ILE A 260 7.99 12.01 1.48
CA ILE A 260 9.38 12.20 1.07
C ILE A 260 9.56 11.78 -0.39
N LEU A 261 9.10 10.59 -0.78
CA LEU A 261 9.28 10.06 -2.13
C LEU A 261 8.30 10.66 -3.18
N SER A 262 7.17 11.22 -2.75
CA SER A 262 6.22 11.87 -3.65
C SER A 262 6.56 13.34 -3.93
N SER A 263 7.61 13.87 -3.29
CA SER A 263 8.07 15.27 -3.45
C SER A 263 8.71 15.57 -4.83
N LYS A 264 8.77 14.57 -5.71
CA LYS A 264 9.24 14.72 -7.09
C LYS A 264 8.46 15.85 -7.78
N ASN A 265 9.19 16.84 -8.31
CA ASN A 265 8.65 18.01 -9.02
C ASN A 265 7.77 18.98 -8.20
N SER A 266 7.67 18.84 -6.87
CA SER A 266 6.97 19.85 -6.08
C SER A 266 7.92 21.03 -5.83
N LEU A 267 7.73 22.13 -6.57
CA LEU A 267 8.42 23.42 -6.38
C LEU A 267 8.13 24.08 -5.01
N ASN A 268 7.54 23.36 -4.04
CA ASN A 268 7.24 23.87 -2.71
C ASN A 268 7.54 22.84 -1.59
N THR A 269 8.57 23.20 -0.82
CA THR A 269 8.60 23.29 0.66
C THR A 269 8.61 22.05 1.56
N LEU A 270 8.89 20.84 1.08
CA LEU A 270 9.26 19.78 2.04
C LEU A 270 10.64 20.11 2.63
N LYS A 271 10.66 20.60 3.88
CA LYS A 271 11.89 20.87 4.64
C LYS A 271 12.22 19.66 5.50
N LEU A 272 13.36 19.02 5.22
CA LEU A 272 13.87 17.91 6.03
C LEU A 272 14.98 18.40 6.96
N SER A 273 15.11 17.77 8.12
CA SER A 273 16.22 18.06 9.02
C SER A 273 17.54 17.58 8.42
N SER A 274 18.64 18.27 8.74
CA SER A 274 20.00 17.89 8.30
C SER A 274 20.33 16.42 8.60
N CYS A 275 19.82 15.88 9.70
CA CYS A 275 20.00 14.47 10.05
C CYS A 275 19.33 13.52 9.04
N ILE A 276 18.06 13.74 8.69
CA ILE A 276 17.35 12.90 7.71
C ILE A 276 18.06 12.97 6.36
N ILE A 277 18.46 14.17 5.93
CA ILE A 277 19.14 14.40 4.65
C ILE A 277 20.47 13.62 4.61
N LYS A 278 21.29 13.75 5.65
CA LYS A 278 22.55 13.01 5.79
C LYS A 278 22.36 11.50 5.71
N LEU A 279 21.29 10.98 6.32
CA LEU A 279 20.99 9.55 6.31
C LEU A 279 20.50 9.06 4.94
N LEU A 280 19.63 9.83 4.28
CA LEU A 280 19.14 9.51 2.94
C LEU A 280 20.26 9.57 1.89
N ASN A 281 21.14 10.56 1.97
CA ASN A 281 22.31 10.71 1.09
C ASN A 281 23.31 9.53 1.23
N LYS A 282 23.36 8.86 2.39
CA LYS A 282 24.12 7.60 2.53
C LYS A 282 23.47 6.41 1.84
N LYS A 283 22.16 6.48 1.53
CA LYS A 283 21.38 5.37 0.96
C LYS A 283 21.10 5.55 -0.53
N PHE A 284 21.01 6.80 -0.99
CA PHE A 284 20.64 7.16 -2.34
C PHE A 284 21.65 8.15 -2.91
N LEU A 285 21.84 8.08 -4.22
CA LEU A 285 22.65 9.05 -4.93
C LEU A 285 21.96 10.41 -4.85
N ALA A 286 22.66 11.45 -4.41
CA ALA A 286 22.11 12.80 -4.31
C ALA A 286 22.79 13.78 -5.27
N ARG A 287 22.00 14.70 -5.82
CA ARG A 287 22.46 15.95 -6.43
C ARG A 287 21.92 17.11 -5.64
N VAL A 288 22.77 18.10 -5.42
CA VAL A 288 22.44 19.27 -4.60
C VAL A 288 22.56 20.51 -5.45
N TYR A 289 21.57 21.39 -5.33
CA TYR A 289 21.54 22.69 -5.99
C TYR A 289 21.34 23.78 -4.96
N SER A 290 22.14 24.85 -5.01
CA SER A 290 21.86 26.03 -4.19
C SER A 290 20.59 26.72 -4.68
N THR A 291 19.74 27.20 -3.78
CA THR A 291 18.70 28.16 -4.15
C THR A 291 19.34 29.54 -4.22
N PRO A 292 19.32 30.23 -5.37
CA PRO A 292 19.74 31.61 -5.40
C PRO A 292 18.71 32.49 -4.69
N ASP A 293 19.18 33.56 -4.04
CA ASP A 293 18.35 34.54 -3.33
C ASP A 293 17.36 35.29 -4.27
N ASP A 294 17.62 35.29 -5.58
CA ASP A 294 16.76 35.91 -6.60
C ASP A 294 16.21 34.85 -7.58
N ILE A 295 14.92 34.57 -7.42
CA ILE A 295 14.13 33.60 -8.21
C ILE A 295 14.02 33.99 -9.70
N GLU A 296 14.26 35.25 -10.05
CA GLU A 296 14.01 35.75 -11.41
C GLU A 296 15.18 35.59 -12.39
N ASN A 297 16.43 35.41 -11.96
CA ASN A 297 17.58 35.43 -12.90
C ASN A 297 18.72 34.43 -12.65
N SER A 298 18.66 33.62 -11.61
CA SER A 298 19.80 32.78 -11.22
C SER A 298 19.50 31.30 -11.44
N LYS A 299 20.30 30.65 -12.29
CA LYS A 299 20.24 29.20 -12.51
C LYS A 299 20.79 28.49 -11.27
N ALA A 300 20.02 27.55 -10.72
CA ALA A 300 20.45 26.73 -9.60
C ALA A 300 21.82 26.08 -9.90
N VAL A 301 22.82 26.32 -9.06
CA VAL A 301 24.18 25.84 -9.29
C VAL A 301 24.34 24.47 -8.65
N ALA A 302 24.77 23.48 -9.43
CA ALA A 302 25.07 22.16 -8.91
C ALA A 302 26.24 22.26 -7.91
N VAL A 303 25.96 22.00 -6.63
CA VAL A 303 26.94 22.01 -5.54
C VAL A 303 27.84 20.76 -5.66
N GLY A 304 27.28 19.63 -6.09
CA GLY A 304 28.04 18.41 -6.42
C GLY A 304 27.21 17.13 -6.38
N TYR A 305 27.88 15.98 -6.59
CA TYR A 305 27.30 14.64 -6.64
C TYR A 305 27.79 13.80 -5.46
N ASN A 306 26.87 13.23 -4.69
CA ASN A 306 27.18 12.39 -3.51
C ASN A 306 28.14 13.05 -2.51
N ILE A 307 27.94 14.36 -2.24
CA ILE A 307 28.78 15.12 -1.33
C ILE A 307 28.54 14.66 0.11
N GLU A 308 29.61 14.43 0.86
CA GLU A 308 29.50 14.18 2.30
C GLU A 308 28.93 15.41 3.02
N PHE A 309 27.78 15.24 3.67
CA PHE A 309 27.17 16.29 4.50
C PHE A 309 28.06 16.59 5.71
N LYS A 310 28.64 17.78 5.80
CA LYS A 310 29.44 18.19 6.96
C LYS A 310 28.53 18.82 8.02
N ASP A 311 28.41 18.14 9.15
CA ASP A 311 27.67 18.66 10.32
C ASP A 311 28.31 19.95 10.81
N SER A 312 27.60 21.08 10.74
CA SER A 312 27.88 22.24 11.59
C SER A 312 27.24 22.05 12.98
N GLY A 313 27.39 20.86 13.57
CA GLY A 313 27.27 20.57 15.01
C GLY A 313 25.98 20.95 15.77
N THR A 314 24.99 21.58 15.15
CA THR A 314 23.89 22.20 15.90
C THR A 314 22.58 21.98 15.16
N VAL A 315 21.68 21.20 15.78
CA VAL A 315 20.26 21.13 15.41
C VAL A 315 19.62 22.44 15.89
N GLY A 316 19.80 23.50 15.12
CA GLY A 316 19.32 24.84 15.47
C GLY A 316 19.64 25.80 14.35
N GLY A 317 18.61 26.37 13.73
CA GLY A 317 18.72 27.23 12.56
C GLY A 317 19.73 28.37 12.75
N GLY A 318 20.59 28.55 11.74
CA GLY A 318 21.28 29.81 11.54
C GLY A 318 20.29 30.86 10.99
N PRO A 319 20.47 32.16 11.30
CA PRO A 319 19.47 33.21 11.03
C PRO A 319 19.39 33.66 9.57
N SER A 320 20.06 32.99 8.63
CA SER A 320 20.24 33.45 7.25
C SER A 320 20.00 32.32 6.22
N GLY A 321 18.73 32.10 5.92
CA GLY A 321 18.21 32.13 4.53
C GLY A 321 18.52 31.03 3.51
N GLU A 322 19.69 30.40 3.49
CA GLU A 322 20.09 29.59 2.32
C GLU A 322 19.80 28.10 2.51
N GLY A 323 18.74 27.62 1.88
CA GLY A 323 18.46 26.19 1.72
C GLY A 323 19.06 25.66 0.43
N CYS A 324 19.45 24.39 0.39
CA CYS A 324 19.77 23.70 -0.85
C CYS A 324 18.60 22.79 -1.24
N ILE A 325 18.36 22.66 -2.54
CA ILE A 325 17.46 21.66 -3.11
C ILE A 325 18.27 20.37 -3.31
N TRP A 326 17.79 19.29 -2.70
CA TRP A 326 18.35 17.96 -2.79
C TRP A 326 17.47 17.12 -3.70
N HIS A 327 18.05 16.52 -4.74
CA HIS A 327 17.41 15.50 -5.57
C HIS A 327 18.05 14.16 -5.28
N LEU A 328 17.23 13.17 -4.92
CA LEU A 328 17.67 11.79 -4.71
C LEU A 328 17.33 10.93 -5.92
N TYR A 329 18.23 10.01 -6.25
CA TYR A 329 18.09 9.09 -7.38
C TYR A 329 18.17 7.63 -6.92
N ASP A 330 17.41 6.77 -7.62
CA ASP A 330 17.55 5.32 -7.48
C ASP A 330 18.84 4.80 -8.17
N GLY A 331 19.10 3.49 -8.04
CA GLY A 331 20.25 2.85 -8.68
C GLY A 331 20.22 2.83 -10.22
N ASN A 332 19.09 3.18 -10.83
CA ASN A 332 18.92 3.31 -12.28
C ASN A 332 19.05 4.77 -12.75
N GLY A 333 19.31 5.71 -11.83
CA GLY A 333 19.44 7.13 -12.13
C GLY A 333 18.10 7.87 -12.28
N ASN A 334 16.97 7.26 -11.89
CA ASN A 334 15.69 7.95 -11.88
C ASN A 334 15.54 8.76 -10.59
N GLU A 335 15.07 10.00 -10.72
CA GLU A 335 14.77 10.82 -9.55
C GLU A 335 13.59 10.25 -8.76
N ILE A 336 13.81 10.05 -7.46
CA ILE A 336 12.85 9.47 -6.51
C ILE A 336 12.36 10.46 -5.44
N ALA A 337 13.02 11.60 -5.24
CA ALA A 337 12.60 12.64 -4.29
C ALA A 337 13.28 13.97 -4.58
N SER A 338 12.62 15.09 -4.25
CA SER A 338 13.19 16.44 -4.26
C SER A 338 12.73 17.24 -3.05
N PHE A 339 13.65 17.78 -2.24
CA PHE A 339 13.30 18.50 -1.01
C PHE A 339 14.33 19.59 -0.66
N VAL A 340 13.96 20.50 0.25
CA VAL A 340 14.82 21.58 0.72
C VAL A 340 15.43 21.21 2.07
N GLY A 341 16.69 21.57 2.27
CA GLY A 341 17.31 21.51 3.59
C GLY A 341 18.65 22.21 3.66
N GLY A 342 19.45 21.90 4.68
CA GLY A 342 20.78 22.48 4.82
C GLY A 342 21.67 22.17 3.61
N CYS A 343 22.48 23.13 3.21
CA CYS A 343 23.53 22.90 2.23
C CYS A 343 24.67 22.02 2.84
N PRO A 344 25.38 21.21 2.02
CA PRO A 344 26.40 20.26 2.47
C PRO A 344 27.63 20.87 3.17
#